data_AF-A0A8S3FJ40-F1
#
_entry.id   AF-A0A8S3FJ40-F1
#
_cell.length_a   1.000
_cell.length_b   1.000
_cell.length_c   1.000
_cell.angle_alpha   90.00
_cell.angle_beta   90.00
_cell.angle_gamma   90.00
#
_symmetry.space_group_name_H-M   'P 1'
#
loop_
_entity.id
_entity.type
_entity.pdbx_description
1 polymer ?
#
loop_
_entity_poly.entity_id
_entity_poly.type
_entity_poly.pdbx_seq_one_letter_code
_entity_poly.pdbx_strand_id
1 'polypeptide(L)'
;HKNLGQFLLDYRYSLQPMRDRDLLYSYKEFLINSHQNQQDIRHQYIIELLKYQGYIYLIDEIKQWSIPKFPIDVWDLQQNGLMSSRSFSYFLRHLKEQWKSSHFQMTKEELIQYGFQSGLFYS
;
A
#
# COMPACT_ATOMS: atom_id res chain seq x y z
N HIS A 1 -2.17 20.68 -7.72
CA HIS A 1 -1.88 20.48 -6.30
C HIS A 1 -3.18 20.53 -5.50
N LYS A 2 -3.70 19.39 -5.01
CA LYS A 2 -4.85 19.40 -4.10
C LYS A 2 -4.37 19.88 -2.73
N ASN A 3 -4.96 20.94 -2.19
CA ASN A 3 -4.67 21.43 -0.84
C ASN A 3 -5.38 20.56 0.22
N LEU A 4 -5.03 20.74 1.49
CA LEU A 4 -5.61 19.98 2.61
C LEU A 4 -7.14 20.05 2.65
N GLY A 5 -7.71 21.24 2.45
CA GLY A 5 -9.17 21.43 2.48
C GLY A 5 -9.89 20.55 1.44
N GLN A 6 -9.41 20.53 0.20
CA GLN A 6 -9.96 19.66 -0.85
C GLN A 6 -9.77 18.18 -0.51
N PHE A 7 -8.62 17.81 0.04
CA PHE A 7 -8.38 16.43 0.48
C PHE A 7 -9.40 15.96 1.52
N LEU A 8 -9.67 16.77 2.54
CA LEU A 8 -10.67 16.44 3.56
C LEU A 8 -12.06 16.26 2.93
N LEU A 9 -12.48 17.16 2.04
CA LEU A 9 -13.78 17.05 1.37
C LEU A 9 -13.89 15.80 0.48
N ASP A 10 -12.83 15.46 -0.24
CA ASP A 10 -12.78 14.29 -1.12
C ASP A 10 -12.85 12.97 -0.33
N TYR A 11 -12.24 12.92 0.86
CA TYR A 11 -11.99 11.67 1.59
C TYR A 11 -12.74 11.52 2.91
N ARG A 12 -13.44 12.54 3.41
CA ARG A 12 -14.16 12.52 4.70
C ARG A 12 -15.13 11.36 4.88
N TYR A 13 -15.67 10.80 3.81
CA TYR A 13 -16.57 9.64 3.83
C TYR A 13 -16.02 8.40 3.11
N SER A 14 -15.14 8.58 2.12
CA SER A 14 -14.64 7.47 1.29
C SER A 14 -13.41 6.77 1.89
N LEU A 15 -12.66 7.45 2.76
CA LEU A 15 -11.53 6.87 3.49
C LEU A 15 -11.88 6.81 4.98
N GLN A 16 -12.24 5.61 5.46
CA GLN A 16 -12.72 5.34 6.83
C GLN A 16 -11.93 4.20 7.46
N PRO A 17 -11.94 4.08 8.80
CA PRO A 17 -11.36 2.92 9.45
C PRO A 17 -12.07 1.64 9.00
N MET A 18 -11.30 0.60 8.74
CA MET A 18 -11.87 -0.71 8.40
C MET A 18 -12.29 -1.44 9.68
N ARG A 19 -13.37 -2.21 9.63
CA ARG A 19 -13.89 -2.96 10.81
C ARG A 19 -13.14 -4.27 11.08
N ASP A 20 -12.04 -4.51 10.39
CA ASP A 20 -11.24 -5.73 10.51
C ASP A 20 -10.15 -5.59 11.60
N ARG A 21 -9.10 -6.40 11.49
CA ARG A 21 -8.02 -6.46 12.49
C ARG A 21 -7.11 -5.22 12.49
N ASP A 22 -7.13 -4.38 11.44
CA ASP A 22 -6.31 -3.18 11.35
C ASP A 22 -7.19 -1.99 10.94
N LEU A 23 -7.66 -1.24 11.95
CA LEU A 23 -8.50 -0.05 11.75
C LEU A 23 -7.84 0.99 10.82
N LEU A 24 -6.51 1.02 10.76
CA LEU A 24 -5.76 1.95 9.92
C LEU A 24 -5.47 1.44 8.51
N TYR A 25 -5.88 0.21 8.15
CA TYR A 25 -5.51 -0.43 6.90
C TYR A 25 -5.82 0.43 5.67
N SER A 26 -7.03 0.98 5.56
CA SER A 26 -7.43 1.82 4.43
C SER A 26 -6.54 3.06 4.27
N TYR A 27 -6.14 3.69 5.38
CA TYR A 27 -5.23 4.83 5.39
C TYR A 27 -3.80 4.43 5.02
N LYS A 28 -3.32 3.30 5.54
CA LYS A 28 -2.02 2.71 5.21
C LYS A 28 -1.96 2.35 3.71
N GLU A 29 -3.01 1.75 3.18
CA GLU A 29 -3.13 1.41 1.76
C GLU A 29 -3.13 2.68 0.88
N PHE A 30 -3.88 3.71 1.29
CA PHE A 30 -3.89 5.00 0.60
C PHE A 30 -2.47 5.59 0.49
N LEU A 31 -1.68 5.51 1.56
CA LEU A 31 -0.28 5.98 1.57
C LEU A 31 0.60 5.16 0.62
N ILE A 32 0.47 3.83 0.63
CA ILE A 32 1.21 2.92 -0.25
C ILE A 32 0.93 3.15 -1.74
N ASN A 33 -0.30 3.57 -2.06
CA ASN A 33 -0.70 3.86 -3.44
C ASN A 33 -0.40 5.31 -3.85
N SER A 34 -0.02 6.18 -2.90
CA SER A 34 0.38 7.55 -3.20
C SER A 34 1.75 7.59 -3.88
N HIS A 35 1.95 8.56 -4.78
CA HIS A 35 3.27 8.81 -5.37
C HIS A 35 4.32 9.05 -4.28
N GLN A 36 5.53 8.49 -4.45
CA GLN A 36 6.60 8.53 -3.44
C GLN A 36 6.90 9.96 -2.95
N ASN A 37 6.95 10.93 -3.86
CA ASN A 37 7.20 12.34 -3.54
C ASN A 37 6.03 13.07 -2.85
N GLN A 38 4.87 12.41 -2.72
CA GLN A 38 3.70 12.93 -2.02
C GLN A 38 3.43 12.17 -0.71
N GLN A 39 4.13 11.09 -0.40
CA GLN A 39 3.82 10.26 0.77
C GLN A 39 3.87 11.07 2.07
N ASP A 40 4.88 11.93 2.26
CA ASP A 40 5.01 12.75 3.48
C ASP A 40 3.83 13.73 3.65
N ILE A 41 3.47 14.45 2.58
CA ILE A 41 2.33 15.39 2.65
C ILE A 41 1.00 14.64 2.79
N ARG A 42 0.84 13.46 2.17
CA ARG A 42 -0.36 12.64 2.32
C ARG A 42 -0.48 12.03 3.71
N HIS A 43 0.63 11.69 4.34
CA HIS A 43 0.67 11.20 5.72
C HIS A 43 0.17 12.27 6.67
N GLN A 44 0.65 13.51 6.52
CA GLN A 44 0.13 14.66 7.28
C GLN A 44 -1.37 14.87 7.04
N TYR A 45 -1.83 14.74 5.78
CA TYR A 45 -3.24 14.91 5.45
C TYR A 45 -4.13 13.82 6.05
N ILE A 46 -3.64 12.58 6.16
CA ILE A 46 -4.33 11.50 6.86
C ILE A 46 -4.45 11.79 8.35
N ILE A 47 -3.42 12.33 8.98
CA ILE A 47 -3.48 12.73 10.38
C ILE A 47 -4.57 13.78 10.58
N GLU A 48 -4.64 14.80 9.72
CA GLU A 48 -5.72 15.80 9.78
C GLU A 48 -7.10 15.21 9.46
N LEU A 49 -7.17 14.23 8.56
CA LEU A 49 -8.41 13.52 8.26
C LEU A 49 -8.92 12.71 9.45
N LEU A 50 -8.03 11.99 10.15
CA LEU A 50 -8.38 11.25 11.37
C LEU A 50 -8.89 12.19 12.47
N LYS A 51 -8.27 13.37 12.63
CA LYS A 51 -8.78 14.42 13.54
C LYS A 51 -10.18 14.88 13.12
N TYR A 52 -10.36 15.19 11.84
CA TYR A 52 -11.64 15.64 11.29
C TYR A 52 -12.75 14.61 11.50
N GLN A 53 -12.42 13.33 11.41
CA GLN A 53 -13.35 12.21 11.58
C GLN A 53 -13.58 11.80 13.05
N GLY A 54 -12.81 12.37 13.99
CA GLY A 54 -12.90 12.05 15.42
C GLY A 54 -12.11 10.80 15.85
N TYR A 55 -11.30 10.21 14.98
CA TYR A 55 -10.47 9.02 15.28
C TYR A 55 -9.09 9.37 15.83
N ILE A 56 -9.06 10.28 16.82
CA ILE A 56 -7.81 10.82 17.39
C ILE A 56 -6.95 9.70 18.02
N TYR A 57 -7.58 8.68 18.59
CA TYR A 57 -6.89 7.55 19.23
C TYR A 57 -6.04 6.69 18.26
N LEU A 58 -6.24 6.82 16.94
CA LEU A 58 -5.44 6.12 15.91
C LEU A 58 -4.21 6.93 15.47
N ILE A 59 -4.08 8.18 15.88
CA ILE A 59 -3.06 9.11 15.35
C ILE A 59 -1.64 8.68 15.73
N ASP A 60 -1.45 8.18 16.95
CA ASP A 60 -0.10 7.81 17.39
C ASP A 60 0.42 6.58 16.64
N GLU A 61 -0.45 5.60 16.37
CA GLU A 61 -0.08 4.43 15.56
C GLU A 61 0.29 4.84 14.13
N ILE A 62 -0.55 5.63 13.44
CA ILE A 62 -0.25 6.01 12.05
C ILE A 62 1.00 6.90 11.96
N LYS A 63 1.28 7.74 12.96
CA LYS A 63 2.49 8.58 13.01
C LYS A 63 3.77 7.75 13.12
N GLN A 64 3.73 6.69 13.93
CA GLN A 64 4.87 5.80 14.15
C GLN A 64 5.04 4.80 13.00
N TRP A 65 4.01 4.59 12.20
CA TRP A 65 4.06 3.70 11.06
C TRP A 65 4.98 4.22 9.95
N SER A 66 6.12 3.54 9.78
CA SER A 66 7.01 3.75 8.64
C SER A 66 6.40 3.10 7.41
N ILE A 67 6.12 3.89 6.37
CA ILE A 67 5.56 3.38 5.10
C ILE A 67 6.54 2.36 4.50
N PRO A 68 6.20 1.06 4.45
CA PRO A 68 7.10 0.06 3.92
C PRO A 68 7.20 0.19 2.39
N LYS A 69 8.36 -0.15 1.85
CA LYS A 69 8.55 -0.23 0.40
C LYS A 69 8.12 -1.60 -0.09
N PHE A 70 7.45 -1.65 -1.25
CA PHE A 70 7.16 -2.91 -1.90
C PHE A 70 8.50 -3.61 -2.21
N PRO A 71 8.71 -4.87 -1.75
CA PRO A 71 10.05 -5.42 -1.65
C PRO A 71 10.53 -6.12 -2.93
N ILE A 72 9.78 -6.03 -4.04
CA ILE A 72 10.11 -6.65 -5.32
C ILE A 72 10.12 -5.62 -6.44
N ASP A 73 11.12 -5.72 -7.31
CA ASP A 73 11.17 -5.01 -8.59
C ASP A 73 11.27 -5.96 -9.80
N VAL A 74 11.45 -5.39 -10.99
CA VAL A 74 11.62 -6.15 -12.24
C VAL A 74 12.89 -6.99 -12.23
N TRP A 75 13.97 -6.49 -11.64
CA TRP A 75 15.26 -7.18 -11.60
C TRP A 75 15.14 -8.47 -10.80
N ASP A 76 14.45 -8.42 -9.67
CA ASP A 76 14.15 -9.61 -8.86
C ASP A 76 13.41 -10.68 -9.66
N LEU A 77 12.42 -10.30 -10.46
CA LEU A 77 11.69 -11.24 -11.33
C LEU A 77 12.63 -11.88 -12.37
N GLN A 78 13.52 -11.10 -12.98
CA GLN A 78 14.50 -11.60 -13.96
C GLN A 78 15.48 -12.58 -13.34
N GLN A 79 15.99 -12.29 -12.14
CA GLN A 79 16.90 -13.17 -11.41
C GLN A 79 16.26 -14.51 -11.01
N ASN A 80 14.93 -14.57 -10.97
CA ASN A 80 14.17 -15.79 -10.70
C ASN A 80 13.69 -16.50 -11.99
N GLY A 81 14.31 -16.20 -13.13
CA GLY A 81 14.11 -16.92 -14.39
C GLY A 81 12.91 -16.46 -15.22
N LEU A 82 12.27 -15.34 -14.85
CA LEU A 82 11.18 -14.77 -15.64
C LEU A 82 11.76 -13.91 -16.76
N MET A 83 11.41 -14.21 -18.01
CA MET A 83 12.00 -13.56 -19.20
C MET A 83 11.04 -12.58 -19.91
N SER A 84 9.76 -12.56 -19.54
CA SER A 84 8.74 -11.76 -20.24
C SER A 84 8.61 -10.36 -19.67
N SER A 85 9.33 -9.40 -20.25
CA SER A 85 9.22 -7.98 -19.91
C SER A 85 7.79 -7.42 -20.08
N ARG A 86 7.01 -7.98 -21.01
CA ARG A 86 5.62 -7.55 -21.28
C ARG A 86 4.66 -7.90 -20.15
N SER A 87 4.97 -8.94 -19.36
CA SER A 87 4.12 -9.43 -18.27
C SER A 87 4.54 -8.93 -16.88
N PHE A 88 5.72 -8.31 -16.73
CA PHE A 88 6.21 -7.90 -15.40
C PHE A 88 5.34 -6.86 -14.71
N SER A 89 4.79 -5.89 -15.44
CA SER A 89 3.85 -4.92 -14.86
C SER A 89 2.60 -5.60 -14.30
N TYR A 90 2.10 -6.64 -15.00
CA TYR A 90 0.99 -7.46 -14.55
C TYR A 90 1.38 -8.26 -13.29
N PHE A 91 2.50 -8.97 -13.31
CA PHE A 91 2.98 -9.75 -12.16
C PHE A 91 3.22 -8.86 -10.93
N LEU A 92 3.95 -7.75 -11.07
CA LEU A 92 4.22 -6.81 -9.98
C LEU A 92 2.94 -6.24 -9.39
N ARG A 93 1.92 -5.96 -10.22
CA ARG A 93 0.61 -5.52 -9.73
C ARG A 93 -0.06 -6.61 -8.89
N HIS A 94 -0.11 -7.85 -9.37
CA HIS A 94 -0.70 -8.96 -8.62
C HIS A 94 0.04 -9.27 -7.32
N LEU A 95 1.38 -9.26 -7.35
CA LEU A 95 2.21 -9.42 -6.16
C LEU A 95 2.01 -8.26 -5.18
N LYS A 96 1.83 -7.02 -5.66
CA LYS A 96 1.52 -5.88 -4.80
C LYS A 96 0.16 -6.04 -4.11
N GLU A 97 -0.85 -6.53 -4.79
CA GLU A 97 -2.16 -6.83 -4.16
C GLU A 97 -2.03 -7.94 -3.11
N GLN A 98 -1.25 -8.99 -3.40
CA GLN A 98 -0.97 -10.03 -2.40
C GLN A 98 -0.22 -9.46 -1.18
N TRP A 99 0.80 -8.64 -1.41
CA TRP A 99 1.54 -7.98 -0.34
C TRP A 99 0.65 -7.09 0.53
N LYS A 100 -0.26 -6.31 -0.07
CA LYS A 100 -1.27 -5.55 0.67
C LYS A 100 -2.17 -6.47 1.50
N SER A 101 -2.62 -7.60 0.95
CA SER A 101 -3.48 -8.55 1.69
C SER A 101 -2.77 -9.15 2.92
N SER A 102 -1.44 -9.22 2.90
CA SER A 102 -0.60 -9.63 4.03
C SER A 102 -0.35 -8.51 5.05
N HIS A 103 -1.11 -7.42 5.01
CA HIS A 103 -0.85 -6.21 5.80
C HIS A 103 0.57 -5.66 5.61
N PHE A 104 1.05 -5.70 4.35
CA PHE A 104 2.37 -5.18 3.96
C PHE A 104 3.56 -5.93 4.59
N GLN A 105 3.37 -7.18 5.03
CA GLN A 105 4.39 -7.92 5.78
C GLN A 105 5.21 -8.89 4.92
N MET A 106 4.66 -9.40 3.81
CA MET A 106 5.36 -10.41 3.01
C MET A 106 6.71 -9.90 2.50
N THR A 107 7.74 -10.73 2.61
CA THR A 107 9.07 -10.44 2.07
C THR A 107 9.13 -10.67 0.56
N LYS A 108 10.28 -10.29 -0.04
CA LYS A 108 10.61 -10.58 -1.43
C LYS A 108 10.49 -12.08 -1.73
N GLU A 109 11.12 -12.91 -0.90
CA GLU A 109 11.17 -14.36 -1.08
C GLU A 109 9.77 -14.98 -1.00
N GLU A 110 8.96 -14.54 -0.02
CA GLU A 110 7.59 -15.01 0.16
C GLU A 110 6.69 -14.64 -1.01
N LEU A 111 6.84 -13.45 -1.57
CA LEU A 111 6.07 -12.99 -2.73
C LEU A 111 6.47 -13.73 -4.01
N ILE A 112 7.77 -13.97 -4.23
CA ILE A 112 8.23 -14.78 -5.37
C ILE A 112 7.67 -16.20 -5.25
N GLN A 113 7.77 -16.80 -4.07
CA GLN A 113 7.24 -18.13 -3.80
C GLN A 113 5.73 -18.20 -4.05
N TYR A 114 4.97 -17.19 -3.59
CA TYR A 114 3.55 -17.06 -3.89
C TYR A 114 3.28 -16.98 -5.40
N GLY A 115 4.08 -16.22 -6.16
CA GLY A 115 3.92 -16.10 -7.62
C GLY A 115 4.05 -17.44 -8.36
N PHE A 116 4.95 -18.32 -7.92
CA PHE A 116 5.04 -19.69 -8.44
C PHE A 116 3.87 -20.57 -7.98
N GLN A 117 3.54 -20.56 -6.68
CA GLN A 117 2.50 -21.44 -6.12
C GLN A 117 1.09 -21.11 -6.60
N SER A 118 0.78 -19.82 -6.80
CA SER A 118 -0.52 -19.34 -7.25
C SER A 118 -0.76 -19.53 -8.75
N GLY A 119 0.25 -19.98 -9.50
CA GLY A 119 0.18 -20.09 -10.95
C GLY A 119 0.40 -18.76 -11.70
N LEU A 120 0.58 -17.65 -10.98
CA LEU A 120 0.67 -16.29 -11.56
C LEU A 120 1.76 -16.16 -12.63
N PHE A 121 2.91 -16.82 -12.45
CA PHE A 121 4.00 -16.71 -13.43
C PHE A 121 3.84 -17.59 -14.67
N TYR A 122 2.78 -18.41 -14.71
CA TYR A 122 2.45 -19.26 -15.86
C TYR A 122 1.24 -18.76 -16.66
N SER A 123 0.60 -17.67 -16.20
CA SER A 123 -0.56 -17.04 -16.83
C SER A 123 -0.21 -16.10 -17.98
#